data_AF-A0A2N1W9R2-F1
#
_entry.id   AF-A0A2N1W9R2-F1
#
_cell.length_a   1.000
_cell.length_b   1.000
_cell.length_c   1.000
_cell.angle_alpha   90.00
_cell.angle_beta   90.00
_cell.angle_gamma   90.00
#
_symmetry.space_group_name_H-M   'P 1'
#
loop_
_entity.id
_entity.type
_entity.pdbx_description
1 polymer ?
#
loop_
_entity_poly.entity_id
_entity_poly.type
_entity_poly.pdbx_seq_one_letter_code
_entity_poly.pdbx_strand_id
1 'polypeptide(L)'
;HEGADFDPLFFLDGDQPSPGVYQVDHDWFVDQRLRKRPDEVEVGWHGRRYRIVVPREATLPAYLEVTGVGEPPDGDLIVVLRQPPRLTDLFRSAPPLFRAVVEAAEVS
;
A
#
# COMPACT_ATOMS: atom_id res chain seq x y z
N HIS A 1 5.84 27.02 10.46
CA HIS A 1 4.89 26.44 9.49
C HIS A 1 4.71 24.99 9.87
N GLU A 2 3.66 24.68 10.62
CA GLU A 2 3.26 23.30 10.89
C GLU A 2 2.60 22.77 9.61
N GLY A 3 3.28 21.85 8.92
CA GLY A 3 2.66 21.12 7.82
C GLY A 3 1.51 20.29 8.37
N ALA A 4 0.40 20.18 7.62
CA ALA A 4 -0.67 19.27 7.96
C ALA A 4 -0.11 17.84 8.11
N ASP A 5 -0.60 17.10 9.11
CA ASP A 5 -0.30 15.67 9.24
C ASP A 5 -0.69 14.96 7.93
N PHE A 6 0.22 14.18 7.37
CA PHE A 6 -0.03 13.39 6.17
C PHE A 6 -1.16 12.38 6.47
N ASP A 7 -2.28 12.48 5.77
CA ASP A 7 -3.37 11.51 5.88
C ASP A 7 -2.96 10.19 5.20
N PRO A 8 -2.77 9.07 5.94
CA PRO A 8 -2.41 7.78 5.34
C PRO A 8 -3.51 7.15 4.50
N LEU A 9 -4.70 7.77 4.42
CA LEU A 9 -5.84 7.32 3.63
C LEU A 9 -6.13 8.20 2.42
N PHE A 10 -5.32 9.23 2.14
CA PHE A 10 -5.54 10.18 1.03
C PHE A 10 -5.80 9.49 -0.32
N PHE A 11 -5.14 8.35 -0.57
CA PHE A 11 -5.27 7.61 -1.83
C PHE A 11 -6.69 7.07 -2.08
N LEU A 12 -7.51 6.95 -1.03
CA LEU A 12 -8.91 6.51 -1.15
C LEU A 12 -9.79 7.55 -1.85
N ASP A 13 -9.35 8.82 -1.89
CA ASP A 13 -10.04 9.90 -2.60
C ASP A 13 -9.67 9.95 -4.10
N GLY A 14 -8.73 9.11 -4.54
CA GLY A 14 -8.32 8.98 -5.94
C GLY A 14 -9.31 8.19 -6.81
N ASP A 15 -8.99 8.11 -8.10
CA ASP A 15 -9.76 7.31 -9.06
C ASP A 15 -9.64 5.81 -8.73
N GLN A 16 -10.74 5.05 -8.83
CA GLN A 16 -10.75 3.61 -8.58
C GLN A 16 -11.02 2.83 -9.87
N PRO A 17 -9.99 2.55 -10.70
CA PRO A 17 -10.16 1.81 -11.94
C PRO A 17 -10.53 0.33 -11.74
N SER A 18 -10.18 -0.26 -10.59
CA SER A 18 -10.65 -1.60 -10.21
C SER A 18 -10.78 -1.74 -8.68
N PRO A 19 -11.55 -2.73 -8.18
CA PRO A 19 -11.75 -2.87 -6.73
C PRO A 19 -10.43 -3.03 -5.96
N GLY A 20 -10.16 -2.10 -5.04
CA GLY A 20 -8.94 -2.09 -4.23
C GLY A 20 -7.70 -1.54 -4.94
N VAL A 21 -7.82 -1.05 -6.17
CA VAL A 21 -6.75 -0.34 -6.88
C VAL A 21 -7.17 1.09 -7.10
N TYR A 22 -6.35 2.03 -6.63
CA TYR A 22 -6.60 3.45 -6.68
C TYR A 22 -5.48 4.14 -7.46
N GLN A 23 -5.80 5.28 -8.08
CA GLN A 23 -4.84 6.12 -8.77
C GLN A 23 -4.96 7.55 -8.25
N VAL A 24 -3.81 8.14 -7.89
CA VAL A 24 -3.70 9.57 -7.57
C VAL A 24 -2.60 10.13 -8.45
N ASP A 25 -2.93 11.11 -9.27
CA ASP A 25 -2.04 11.64 -10.31
C ASP A 25 -1.48 10.49 -11.18
N HIS A 26 -0.18 10.19 -11.07
CA HIS A 26 0.50 9.13 -11.80
C HIS A 26 0.78 7.88 -10.95
N ASP A 27 0.49 7.94 -9.65
CA ASP A 27 0.80 6.90 -8.68
C ASP A 27 -0.37 5.94 -8.50
N TRP A 28 -0.04 4.66 -8.38
CA TRP A 28 -0.98 3.55 -8.27
C TRP A 28 -0.91 2.92 -6.89
N PHE A 29 -2.05 2.81 -6.21
CA PHE A 29 -2.16 2.27 -4.86
C PHE A 29 -2.98 0.99 -4.87
N VAL A 30 -2.39 -0.12 -4.42
CA VAL A 30 -3.07 -1.40 -4.24
C VAL A 30 -3.39 -1.60 -2.75
N ASP A 31 -4.66 -1.46 -2.38
CA ASP A 31 -5.17 -1.52 -1.01
C ASP A 31 -5.30 -2.97 -0.51
N GLN A 32 -4.53 -3.32 0.50
CA GLN A 32 -4.54 -4.63 1.15
C GLN A 32 -5.01 -4.50 2.59
N ARG A 33 -6.29 -4.79 2.80
CA ARG A 33 -6.94 -4.74 4.12
C ARG A 33 -6.67 -6.02 4.90
N LEU A 34 -5.72 -5.98 5.82
CA LEU A 34 -5.24 -7.14 6.56
C LEU A 34 -5.38 -6.94 8.07
N ARG A 35 -5.70 -8.00 8.81
CA ARG A 35 -5.82 -7.91 10.29
C ARG A 35 -4.46 -7.78 10.98
N LYS A 36 -3.38 -8.23 10.34
CA LYS A 36 -1.99 -8.20 10.83
C LYS A 36 -1.03 -8.06 9.64
N ARG A 37 0.18 -7.57 9.90
CA ARG A 37 1.28 -7.56 8.90
C ARG A 37 1.53 -9.00 8.43
N PRO A 38 1.42 -9.31 7.13
CA PRO A 38 1.79 -10.60 6.60
C PRO A 38 3.31 -10.67 6.39
N ASP A 39 3.87 -11.86 6.18
CA ASP A 39 5.28 -12.00 5.78
C ASP A 39 5.50 -11.73 4.29
N GLU A 40 4.49 -12.02 3.48
CA GLU A 40 4.45 -11.80 2.05
C GLU A 40 3.04 -11.38 1.62
N VAL A 41 2.95 -10.64 0.52
CA VAL A 41 1.68 -10.28 -0.11
C VAL A 41 1.78 -10.54 -1.61
N GLU A 42 0.67 -10.99 -2.20
CA GLU A 42 0.57 -11.15 -3.65
C GLU A 42 -0.33 -10.07 -4.24
N VAL A 43 0.14 -9.46 -5.32
CA VAL A 43 -0.57 -8.39 -6.03
C VAL A 43 -0.62 -8.67 -7.52
N GLY A 44 -1.73 -8.29 -8.16
CA GLY A 44 -1.88 -8.34 -9.60
C GLY A 44 -1.49 -7.00 -10.21
N TRP A 45 -0.71 -7.04 -11.29
CA TRP A 45 -0.33 -5.85 -12.05
C TRP A 45 -0.15 -6.19 -13.53
N HIS A 46 -0.86 -5.46 -14.41
CA HIS A 46 -0.82 -5.69 -15.88
C HIS A 46 -1.00 -7.16 -16.29
N GLY A 47 -1.98 -7.85 -15.68
CA GLY A 47 -2.28 -9.26 -15.98
C GLY A 47 -1.27 -10.27 -15.43
N ARG A 48 -0.20 -9.81 -14.78
CA ARG A 48 0.79 -10.64 -14.09
C ARG A 48 0.54 -10.63 -12.59
N ARG A 49 1.09 -11.60 -11.89
CA ARG A 49 1.01 -11.71 -10.44
C ARG A 49 2.41 -11.62 -9.87
N TYR A 50 2.54 -10.85 -8.79
CA TYR A 50 3.80 -10.60 -8.13
C TYR A 50 3.70 -10.91 -6.66
N ARG A 51 4.78 -11.45 -6.10
CA ARG A 51 4.97 -11.65 -4.68
C ARG A 51 5.93 -10.61 -4.15
N ILE A 52 5.55 -10.00 -3.04
CA ILE A 52 6.32 -8.97 -2.36
C ILE A 52 6.59 -9.46 -0.93
N VAL A 53 7.86 -9.47 -0.54
CA VAL A 53 8.26 -9.76 0.84
C VAL A 53 8.04 -8.51 1.68
N VAL A 54 7.27 -8.64 2.76
CA VAL A 54 6.99 -7.51 3.66
C VAL A 54 8.11 -7.40 4.69
N PRO A 55 8.75 -6.22 4.86
CA PRO A 55 9.78 -6.01 5.87
C PRO A 55 9.30 -6.44 7.27
N ARG A 56 10.20 -7.02 8.07
CA ARG A 56 9.85 -7.56 9.40
C ARG A 56 9.52 -6.45 10.40
N GLU A 57 10.13 -5.30 10.21
CA GLU A 57 9.96 -4.06 10.95
C GLU A 57 8.71 -3.27 10.55
N ALA A 58 8.00 -3.68 9.50
CA ALA A 58 6.86 -2.93 9.00
C ALA A 58 5.72 -2.86 10.04
N THR A 59 5.27 -1.66 10.37
CA THR A 59 4.06 -1.42 11.17
C THR A 59 2.90 -1.10 10.24
N LEU A 60 1.65 -1.43 10.64
CA LEU A 60 0.47 -1.02 9.88
C LEU A 60 -0.03 0.36 10.36
N PRO A 61 -0.40 1.29 9.46
CA PRO A 61 -0.36 1.14 8.00
C PRO A 61 1.07 1.16 7.45
N ALA A 62 1.31 0.39 6.39
CA ALA A 62 2.58 0.34 5.66
C ALA A 62 2.36 0.68 4.19
N TYR A 63 3.21 1.53 3.65
CA TYR A 63 3.28 1.85 2.22
C TYR A 63 4.55 1.22 1.67
N LEU A 64 4.37 0.30 0.74
CA LEU A 64 5.46 -0.43 0.12
C LEU A 64 5.54 0.00 -1.34
N GLU A 65 6.52 0.82 -1.69
CA GLU A 65 6.82 1.18 -3.08
C GLU A 65 7.44 -0.03 -3.77
N VAL A 66 6.82 -0.49 -4.84
CA VAL A 66 7.13 -1.75 -5.49
C VAL A 66 7.93 -1.51 -6.76
N THR A 67 9.13 -2.08 -6.80
CA THR A 67 9.99 -2.09 -7.98
C THR A 67 10.07 -3.49 -8.59
N GLY A 68 10.55 -3.59 -9.83
CA GLY A 68 10.82 -4.90 -10.47
C GLY A 68 9.63 -5.53 -11.21
N VAL A 69 8.53 -4.80 -11.37
CA VAL A 69 7.40 -5.26 -12.21
C VAL A 69 7.72 -5.10 -13.70
N GLY A 70 7.23 -6.03 -14.53
CA GLY A 70 7.55 -6.08 -15.97
C GLY A 70 6.98 -4.95 -16.82
N GLU A 71 5.97 -4.23 -16.33
CA GLU A 71 5.36 -3.05 -16.98
C GLU A 71 5.16 -1.96 -15.92
N PRO A 72 6.20 -1.23 -15.48
CA PRO A 72 6.07 -0.25 -14.40
C PRO A 72 5.10 0.89 -14.80
N PRO A 73 4.34 1.46 -13.86
CA PRO A 73 3.54 2.65 -14.12
C PRO A 73 4.43 3.88 -14.42
N ASP A 74 3.81 4.96 -14.94
CA ASP A 74 4.49 6.24 -15.17
C ASP A 74 4.94 6.91 -13.86
N GLY A 75 4.16 6.73 -12.78
CA GLY A 75 4.54 7.08 -11.41
C GLY A 75 4.95 5.84 -10.61
N ASP A 76 4.62 5.83 -9.32
CA ASP A 76 4.97 4.74 -8.42
C ASP A 76 3.87 3.67 -8.35
N LEU A 77 4.27 2.41 -8.11
CA LEU A 77 3.35 1.35 -7.72
C LEU A 77 3.48 1.13 -6.21
N ILE A 78 2.48 1.51 -5.43
CA ILE A 78 2.48 1.41 -3.98
C ILE A 78 1.49 0.33 -3.53
N VAL A 79 1.96 -0.63 -2.74
CA VAL A 79 1.09 -1.54 -2.00
C VAL A 79 0.85 -0.98 -0.61
N VAL A 80 -0.42 -0.70 -0.30
CA VAL A 80 -0.83 -0.15 0.99
C VAL A 80 -1.37 -1.28 1.86
N LEU A 81 -0.62 -1.65 2.89
CA LEU A 81 -1.07 -2.60 3.89
C LEU A 81 -1.72 -1.83 5.03
N ARG A 82 -2.99 -2.10 5.33
CA ARG A 82 -3.67 -1.45 6.46
C ARG A 82 -4.68 -2.34 7.14
N GLN A 83 -4.98 -2.00 8.39
CA GLN A 83 -6.08 -2.65 9.11
C GLN A 83 -7.42 -2.01 8.72
N PRO A 84 -8.52 -2.79 8.66
CA PRO A 84 -9.85 -2.21 8.58
C PRO A 84 -10.12 -1.40 9.86
N PRO A 85 -10.82 -0.26 9.76
CA PRO A 85 -11.11 0.59 10.90
C PRO A 85 -11.93 -0.18 11.95
N ARG A 86 -11.57 -0.06 13.22
CA ARG A 86 -12.30 -0.62 14.36
C ARG A 86 -13.01 0.50 15.11
N LEU A 87 -14.17 0.21 15.69
CA LEU A 87 -14.96 1.15 16.50
C LEU A 87 -14.16 1.74 17.68
N THR A 88 -13.12 1.05 18.14
CA THR A 88 -12.24 1.47 19.23
C THR A 88 -11.09 2.39 18.79
N ASP A 89 -10.83 2.53 17.49
CA ASP A 89 -9.69 3.30 16.97
C ASP A 89 -9.90 4.82 17.13
N LEU A 90 -11.13 5.26 17.43
CA LEU A 90 -11.49 6.66 17.69
C LEU A 90 -10.74 7.30 18.88
N PHE A 91 -10.16 6.49 19.76
CA PHE A 91 -9.48 6.96 20.98
C PHE A 91 -7.95 6.77 20.94
N ARG A 92 -7.38 6.35 19.82
CA ARG A 92 -5.95 6.05 19.70
C ARG A 92 -5.29 6.96 18.68
N SER A 93 -4.15 7.55 19.04
CA SER A 93 -3.26 8.16 18.05
C SER A 93 -2.92 7.11 17.00
N ALA A 94 -3.12 7.45 15.72
CA ALA A 94 -2.80 6.56 14.62
C ALA A 94 -1.32 6.14 14.73
N PRO A 95 -0.98 4.85 14.57
CA PRO A 95 0.41 4.42 14.56
C PRO A 95 1.17 5.13 13.44
N PRO A 96 2.48 5.38 13.62
CA PRO A 96 3.29 6.00 12.58
C PRO A 96 3.27 5.14 11.32
N LEU A 97 3.12 5.80 10.18
CA LEU A 97 3.13 5.17 8.88
C LEU A 97 4.52 4.59 8.59
N PHE A 98 4.58 3.31 8.25
CA PHE A 98 5.80 2.68 7.76
C PHE A 98 5.92 2.87 6.24
N ARG A 99 7.13 3.19 5.74
CA ARG A 99 7.42 3.32 4.30
C ARG A 99 8.70 2.58 3.95
N ALA A 100 8.67 1.82 2.86
CA ALA A 100 9.86 1.16 2.32
C ALA A 100 9.72 0.90 0.82
N VAL A 101 10.86 0.87 0.12
CA VAL A 101 10.95 0.34 -1.25
C VAL A 101 11.20 -1.16 -1.15
N VAL A 102 10.46 -1.95 -1.93
CA VAL A 102 10.53 -3.41 -1.96
C VAL A 102 10.53 -3.92 -3.39
N GLU A 103 11.25 -5.01 -3.63
CA GLU A 103 11.29 -5.65 -4.93
C GLU A 103 10.19 -6.71 -5.05
N ALA A 104 9.45 -6.67 -6.16
CA ALA A 104 8.48 -7.68 -6.53
C ALA A 104 9.13 -8.83 -7.32
N ALA A 105 8.80 -10.06 -6.94
CA ALA A 105 9.12 -11.24 -7.72
C ALA A 105 7.87 -11.72 -8.48
N GLU A 106 7.93 -11.80 -9.81
CA GLU A 106 6.84 -12.37 -10.60
C GLU A 106 6.61 -13.83 -10.20
N VAL A 107 5.34 -14.21 -9.97
CA VAL A 107 4.94 -15.59 -9.69
C VAL A 107 4.28 -16.20 -10.92
N SER A 108 4.81 -17.34 -11.36
CA SER A 108 4.31 -18.11 -12.52
C SER A 108 3.06 -18.92 -12.21
#